data_AF-A0A2A9MNT2-F1
#
_entry.id   AF-A0A2A9MNT2-F1
#
_cell.length_a   1.000
_cell.length_b   1.000
_cell.length_c   1.000
_cell.angle_alpha   90.00
_cell.angle_beta   90.00
_cell.angle_gamma   90.00
#
_symmetry.space_group_name_H-M   'P 1'
#
loop_
_entity.id
_entity.type
_entity.pdbx_description
1 polymer ?
#
loop_
_entity_poly.entity_id
_entity_poly.type
_entity_poly.pdbx_seq_one_letter_code
_entity_poly.pdbx_strand_id
1 'polypeptide(L)'
;MLQLYKNQVVTAVAKRQVEIRKLELDWFTNNYWTLSQQGALLAGFSFAQITTALPKDTSFLLESLYLLLASMALGLQMCVVVTTTFCCMWGPGLALRGPEGIRSVHTAVDSLKSEHSYVFAFFFLGLIAFYLSNLLLVWCYFEEWIAIAASVFLCVFLFLIFYYTVSLTCKLRVADQEAVEGKIAALSSYDNIADLDETVAPTSAAVESERERAALLAQERPRSHEQLPFADSAARYSVGGTALRPGTFERIPAGPL
;
A
#
# COMPACT_ATOMS: atom_id res chain seq x y z
N MET A 1 8.94 38.78 27.36
CA MET A 1 9.49 38.90 25.98
C MET A 1 10.35 37.71 25.57
N LEU A 2 11.42 37.35 26.31
CA LEU A 2 12.31 36.22 25.93
C LEU A 2 11.61 34.85 25.79
N GLN A 3 10.65 34.53 26.66
CA GLN A 3 9.87 33.28 26.56
C GLN A 3 9.03 33.22 25.28
N LEU A 4 8.50 34.35 24.83
CA LEU A 4 7.70 34.42 23.61
C LEU A 4 8.58 34.17 22.37
N TYR A 5 9.77 34.77 22.33
CA TYR A 5 10.76 34.48 21.29
C TYR A 5 11.18 33.01 21.28
N LYS A 6 11.43 32.42 22.47
CA LYS A 6 11.74 30.99 22.57
C LYS A 6 10.63 30.12 21.97
N ASN A 7 9.37 30.39 22.34
CA ASN A 7 8.23 29.64 21.82
C ASN A 7 8.06 29.82 20.32
N GLN A 8 8.22 31.04 19.80
CA GLN A 8 8.17 31.30 18.35
C GLN A 8 9.22 30.50 17.58
N VAL A 9 10.46 30.46 18.08
CA VAL A 9 11.54 29.69 17.45
C VAL A 9 11.23 28.19 17.48
N VAL A 10 10.80 27.67 18.63
CA VAL A 10 10.45 26.24 18.77
C VAL A 10 9.31 25.85 17.83
N THR A 11 8.24 26.65 17.78
CA THR A 11 7.12 26.42 16.85
C THR A 11 7.57 26.51 15.39
N ALA A 12 8.45 27.47 15.05
CA ALA A 12 8.97 27.60 13.69
C ALA A 12 9.82 26.38 13.28
N VAL A 13 10.65 25.84 14.17
CA VAL A 13 11.44 24.63 13.90
C VAL A 13 10.53 23.40 13.81
N ALA A 14 9.56 23.24 14.72
CA ALA A 14 8.60 22.15 14.68
C ALA A 14 7.79 22.14 13.37
N LYS A 15 7.34 23.32 12.91
CA LYS A 15 6.67 23.46 11.62
C LYS A 15 7.56 23.00 10.46
N ARG A 16 8.82 23.44 10.43
CA ARG A 16 9.78 23.02 9.39
C ARG A 16 10.05 21.52 9.41
N GLN A 17 10.12 20.90 10.58
CA GLN A 17 10.25 19.44 10.71
C GLN A 17 9.07 18.71 10.05
N VAL A 18 7.84 19.15 10.31
CA VAL A 18 6.65 18.57 9.69
C VAL A 18 6.66 18.78 8.17
N GLU A 19 7.07 19.96 7.69
CA GLU A 19 7.23 20.23 6.26
C GLU A 19 8.25 19.28 5.61
N ILE A 20 9.39 19.02 6.25
CA ILE A 20 10.40 18.07 5.75
C ILE A 20 9.82 16.65 5.70
N ARG A 21 9.11 16.21 6.75
CA ARG A 21 8.48 14.88 6.75
C ARG A 21 7.41 14.71 5.69
N LYS A 22 6.66 15.77 5.41
CA LYS A 22 5.72 15.78 4.29
C LYS A 22 6.45 15.60 2.95
N LEU A 23 7.58 16.27 2.74
CA LEU A 23 8.38 16.11 1.53
C LEU A 23 8.93 14.67 1.40
N GLU A 24 9.37 14.05 2.49
CA GLU A 24 9.78 12.64 2.51
C GLU A 24 8.63 11.70 2.14
N LEU A 25 7.45 11.93 2.73
CA LEU A 25 6.23 11.18 2.43
C LEU A 25 5.84 11.27 0.94
N ASP A 26 5.86 12.49 0.40
CA ASP A 26 5.55 12.77 -1.01
C ASP A 26 6.60 12.12 -1.93
N TRP A 27 7.87 12.14 -1.54
CA TRP A 27 8.96 11.48 -2.27
C TRP A 27 8.76 9.97 -2.37
N PHE A 28 8.49 9.29 -1.25
CA PHE A 28 8.20 7.85 -1.25
C PHE A 28 6.96 7.50 -2.06
N THR A 29 5.89 8.28 -1.91
CA THR A 29 4.64 8.06 -2.63
C THR A 29 4.84 8.20 -4.14
N ASN A 30 5.59 9.22 -4.59
CA ASN A 30 5.89 9.41 -6.00
C ASN A 30 6.79 8.29 -6.58
N ASN A 31 7.74 7.79 -5.79
CA ASN A 31 8.56 6.65 -6.19
C ASN A 31 7.73 5.37 -6.32
N TYR A 32 6.84 5.10 -5.37
CA TYR A 32 5.93 3.96 -5.43
C TYR A 32 4.96 4.05 -6.61
N TRP A 33 4.45 5.25 -6.89
CA TRP A 33 3.63 5.48 -8.08
C TRP A 33 4.40 5.16 -9.38
N THR A 34 5.64 5.61 -9.48
CA THR A 34 6.50 5.32 -10.64
C THR A 34 6.78 3.82 -10.76
N LEU A 35 7.13 3.14 -9.66
CA LEU A 35 7.35 1.69 -9.64
C LEU A 35 6.08 0.91 -10.02
N SER A 36 4.92 1.34 -9.53
CA SER A 36 3.62 0.73 -9.86
C SER A 36 3.34 0.82 -11.36
N GLN A 37 3.59 1.96 -12.00
CA GLN A 37 3.37 2.12 -13.43
C GLN A 37 4.29 1.20 -14.25
N GLN A 38 5.58 1.16 -13.91
CA GLN A 38 6.54 0.30 -14.62
C GLN A 38 6.25 -1.19 -14.38
N GLY A 39 5.88 -1.56 -13.15
CA GLY A 39 5.48 -2.92 -12.81
C GLY A 39 4.23 -3.37 -13.57
N ALA A 40 3.22 -2.51 -13.68
CA ALA A 40 2.00 -2.79 -14.44
C ALA A 40 2.29 -3.01 -15.94
N LEU A 41 3.20 -2.21 -16.54
CA LEU A 41 3.63 -2.40 -17.92
C LEU A 41 4.36 -3.74 -18.12
N LEU A 42 5.30 -4.07 -17.22
CA LEU A 42 6.03 -5.35 -17.27
C LEU A 42 5.10 -6.56 -17.07
N ALA A 43 4.10 -6.44 -16.19
CA ALA A 43 3.06 -7.45 -16.02
C ALA A 43 2.25 -7.64 -17.31
N GLY A 44 1.87 -6.53 -17.98
CA GLY A 44 1.18 -6.57 -19.27
C GLY A 44 1.99 -7.29 -20.35
N PHE A 45 3.29 -7.00 -20.46
CA PHE A 45 4.18 -7.70 -21.40
C PHE A 45 4.35 -9.19 -21.06
N SER A 46 4.47 -9.53 -19.78
CA SER A 46 4.53 -10.92 -19.32
C SER A 46 3.24 -11.68 -19.66
N PHE A 47 2.08 -11.04 -19.48
CA PHE A 47 0.80 -11.62 -19.87
C PHE A 47 0.71 -11.87 -21.39
N ALA A 48 1.16 -10.90 -22.20
CA ALA A 48 1.20 -11.05 -23.66
C ALA A 48 2.13 -12.19 -24.11
N GLN A 49 3.24 -12.42 -23.40
CA GLN A 49 4.11 -13.57 -23.66
C GLN A 49 3.39 -14.89 -23.39
N ILE A 50 2.72 -15.01 -22.23
CA ILE A 50 2.00 -16.24 -21.85
C ILE A 50 0.90 -16.60 -22.87
N THR A 51 0.25 -15.61 -23.48
CA THR A 51 -0.82 -15.83 -24.46
C THR A 51 -0.33 -16.06 -25.89
N THR A 52 0.96 -15.88 -26.15
CA THR A 52 1.55 -16.11 -27.46
C THR A 52 1.66 -17.60 -27.75
N ALA A 53 1.13 -18.06 -28.89
CA ALA A 53 1.20 -19.47 -29.29
C ALA A 53 2.66 -19.88 -29.55
N LEU A 54 3.09 -21.03 -29.02
CA LEU A 54 4.43 -21.56 -29.24
C LEU A 54 4.47 -22.53 -30.44
N PRO A 55 5.59 -22.61 -31.17
CA PRO A 55 5.81 -23.62 -32.19
C PRO A 55 5.75 -25.04 -31.59
N LYS A 56 5.11 -25.97 -32.31
CA LYS A 56 4.84 -27.34 -31.82
C LYS A 56 6.08 -28.23 -31.69
N ASP A 57 7.19 -27.84 -32.31
CA ASP A 57 8.44 -28.63 -32.33
C ASP A 57 9.37 -28.31 -31.13
N THR A 58 8.90 -27.50 -30.18
CA THR A 58 9.71 -27.09 -29.02
C THR A 58 9.78 -28.20 -27.97
N SER A 59 10.94 -28.36 -27.33
CA SER A 59 11.09 -29.31 -26.23
C SER A 59 10.21 -28.93 -25.03
N PHE A 60 9.56 -29.93 -24.42
CA PHE A 60 8.66 -29.74 -23.28
C PHE A 60 9.33 -29.02 -22.09
N LEU A 61 10.61 -29.28 -21.85
CA LEU A 61 11.36 -28.64 -20.76
C LEU A 61 11.52 -27.14 -21.00
N LEU A 62 11.87 -26.73 -22.22
CA LEU A 62 12.09 -25.34 -22.57
C LEU A 62 10.76 -24.55 -22.51
N GLU A 63 9.69 -25.12 -23.04
CA GLU A 63 8.33 -24.56 -22.97
C GLU A 63 7.88 -24.39 -21.51
N SER A 64 8.04 -25.43 -20.69
CA SER A 64 7.66 -25.39 -19.27
C SER A 64 8.45 -24.33 -18.49
N LEU A 65 9.77 -24.26 -18.71
CA LEU A 65 10.63 -23.28 -18.02
C LEU A 65 10.31 -21.84 -18.46
N TYR A 66 10.04 -21.64 -19.75
CA TYR A 66 9.59 -20.37 -20.29
C TYR A 66 8.29 -19.89 -19.63
N LEU A 67 7.26 -20.75 -19.60
CA LEU A 67 5.96 -20.43 -19.00
C LEU A 67 6.06 -20.21 -17.49
N LEU A 68 6.90 -20.98 -16.79
CA LEU A 68 7.15 -20.81 -15.36
C LEU A 68 7.81 -19.46 -15.07
N LEU A 69 8.84 -19.07 -15.82
CA LEU A 69 9.51 -17.78 -15.64
C LEU A 69 8.58 -16.61 -16.01
N ALA A 70 7.80 -16.72 -17.08
CA ALA A 70 6.85 -15.69 -17.49
C ALA A 70 5.74 -15.48 -16.44
N SER A 71 5.18 -16.58 -15.91
CA SER A 71 4.16 -16.53 -14.86
C SER A 71 4.71 -16.04 -13.52
N MET A 72 5.95 -16.40 -13.17
CA MET A 72 6.63 -15.85 -11.99
C MET A 72 6.88 -14.34 -12.14
N ALA A 73 7.33 -13.89 -13.31
CA ALA A 73 7.51 -12.46 -13.59
C ALA A 73 6.18 -11.70 -13.46
N LEU A 74 5.09 -12.22 -14.08
CA LEU A 74 3.74 -11.66 -13.94
C LEU A 74 3.32 -11.56 -12.46
N GLY A 75 3.45 -12.65 -11.70
CA GLY A 75 3.06 -12.70 -10.29
C GLY A 75 3.84 -11.70 -9.43
N LEU A 76 5.16 -11.65 -9.58
CA LEU A 76 6.02 -10.72 -8.85
C LEU A 76 5.70 -9.26 -9.17
N GLN A 77 5.48 -8.92 -10.44
CA GLN A 77 5.13 -7.55 -10.83
C GLN A 77 3.73 -7.16 -10.34
N MET A 78 2.76 -8.06 -10.35
CA MET A 78 1.44 -7.82 -9.78
C MET A 78 1.52 -7.60 -8.26
N CYS A 79 2.33 -8.37 -7.54
CA CYS A 79 2.59 -8.14 -6.11
C CYS A 79 3.16 -6.72 -5.87
N VAL A 80 4.13 -6.28 -6.67
CA VAL A 80 4.68 -4.92 -6.59
C VAL A 80 3.59 -3.86 -6.79
N VAL A 81 2.78 -3.99 -7.84
CA VAL A 81 1.68 -3.03 -8.12
C VAL A 81 0.69 -2.95 -6.97
N VAL A 82 0.27 -4.08 -6.42
CA VAL A 82 -0.69 -4.13 -5.31
C VAL A 82 -0.09 -3.52 -4.05
N THR A 83 1.12 -3.92 -3.66
CA THR A 83 1.78 -3.39 -2.46
C THR A 83 2.04 -1.89 -2.56
N THR A 84 2.56 -1.42 -3.70
CA THR A 84 2.78 0.03 -3.91
C THR A 84 1.49 0.83 -3.90
N THR A 85 0.39 0.29 -4.44
CA THR A 85 -0.93 0.93 -4.37
C THR A 85 -1.39 1.09 -2.92
N PHE A 86 -1.27 0.04 -2.10
CA PHE A 86 -1.61 0.12 -0.68
C PHE A 86 -0.72 1.12 0.07
N CYS A 87 0.59 1.14 -0.19
CA CYS A 87 1.50 2.13 0.38
C CYS A 87 1.08 3.56 0.04
N CYS A 88 0.72 3.83 -1.22
CA CYS A 88 0.27 5.15 -1.67
C CYS A 88 -1.10 5.57 -1.11
N MET A 89 -1.98 4.61 -0.78
CA MET A 89 -3.28 4.91 -0.17
C MET A 89 -3.18 5.08 1.34
N TRP A 90 -2.49 4.17 2.03
CA TRP A 90 -2.44 4.14 3.49
C TRP A 90 -1.38 5.06 4.08
N GLY A 91 -0.26 5.32 3.39
CA GLY A 91 0.80 6.21 3.86
C GLY A 91 0.27 7.63 4.14
N PRO A 92 -0.26 8.34 3.13
CA PRO A 92 -0.91 9.64 3.32
C PRO A 92 -2.15 9.57 4.23
N GLY A 93 -2.91 8.47 4.16
CA GLY A 93 -4.07 8.25 5.02
C GLY A 93 -3.71 8.26 6.51
N LEU A 94 -2.65 7.54 6.89
CA LEU A 94 -2.14 7.50 8.25
C LEU A 94 -1.53 8.83 8.68
N ALA A 95 -0.82 9.51 7.77
CA ALA A 95 -0.23 10.82 8.05
C ALA A 95 -1.27 11.90 8.34
N LEU A 96 -2.45 11.85 7.69
CA LEU A 96 -3.50 12.86 7.83
C LEU A 96 -4.56 12.51 8.88
N ARG A 97 -4.89 11.23 9.05
CA ARG A 97 -6.00 10.76 9.91
C ARG A 97 -5.53 10.01 11.15
N GLY A 98 -4.23 9.87 11.34
CA GLY A 98 -3.69 9.17 12.48
C GLY A 98 -4.04 9.88 13.79
N PRO A 99 -4.42 9.14 14.85
CA PRO A 99 -4.86 9.72 16.11
C PRO A 99 -3.77 10.50 16.84
N GLU A 100 -2.50 10.23 16.53
CA GLU A 100 -1.34 10.78 17.25
C GLU A 100 -0.71 11.97 16.51
N GLY A 101 -1.45 12.62 15.60
CA GLY A 101 -1.02 13.81 14.87
C GLY A 101 0.37 13.68 14.23
N ILE A 102 1.35 14.47 14.70
CA ILE A 102 2.73 14.51 14.18
C ILE A 102 3.42 13.14 14.27
N ARG A 103 3.16 12.38 15.33
CA ARG A 103 3.76 11.05 15.51
C ARG A 103 3.24 10.07 14.45
N SER A 104 1.98 10.17 14.05
CA SER A 104 1.43 9.36 12.95
C SER A 104 2.10 9.67 11.61
N VAL A 105 2.48 10.93 11.36
CA VAL A 105 3.27 11.30 10.16
C VAL A 105 4.65 10.63 10.18
N HIS A 106 5.35 10.67 11.32
CA HIS A 106 6.64 10.00 11.46
C HIS A 106 6.53 8.49 11.23
N THR A 107 5.57 7.83 11.88
CA THR A 107 5.32 6.40 11.70
C THR A 107 4.99 6.06 10.25
N ALA A 108 4.18 6.86 9.56
CA ALA A 108 3.85 6.63 8.16
C ALA A 108 5.08 6.66 7.25
N VAL A 109 5.95 7.66 7.42
CA VAL A 109 7.20 7.76 6.62
C VAL A 109 8.14 6.61 6.95
N ASP A 110 8.32 6.28 8.23
CA ASP A 110 9.22 5.21 8.66
C ASP A 110 8.74 3.83 8.12
N SER A 111 7.42 3.58 8.12
CA SER A 111 6.83 2.38 7.50
C SER A 111 6.99 2.35 5.97
N LEU A 112 6.80 3.48 5.28
CA LEU A 112 7.03 3.54 3.83
C LEU A 112 8.49 3.29 3.47
N LYS A 113 9.43 3.79 4.28
CA LYS A 113 10.87 3.56 4.11
C LYS A 113 11.23 2.09 4.28
N SER A 114 10.72 1.42 5.32
CA SER A 114 11.03 0.00 5.57
C SER A 114 10.51 -0.92 4.47
N GLU A 115 9.30 -0.66 3.96
CA GLU A 115 8.71 -1.47 2.88
C GLU A 115 9.40 -1.27 1.53
N HIS A 116 10.05 -0.13 1.32
CA HIS A 116 10.62 0.23 0.02
C HIS A 116 11.67 -0.78 -0.46
N SER A 117 12.50 -1.28 0.46
CA SER A 117 13.54 -2.26 0.12
C SER A 117 12.95 -3.58 -0.39
N TYR A 118 11.83 -4.05 0.20
CA TYR A 118 11.17 -5.28 -0.23
C TYR A 118 10.49 -5.11 -1.58
N VAL A 119 9.75 -4.02 -1.77
CA VAL A 119 9.10 -3.70 -3.05
C VAL A 119 10.13 -3.61 -4.17
N PHE A 120 11.25 -2.92 -3.91
CA PHE A 120 12.34 -2.80 -4.87
C PHE A 120 12.96 -4.17 -5.20
N ALA A 121 13.18 -5.03 -4.22
CA ALA A 121 13.70 -6.38 -4.43
C ALA A 121 12.75 -7.23 -5.30
N PHE A 122 11.43 -7.20 -5.03
CA PHE A 122 10.45 -7.93 -5.85
C PHE A 122 10.37 -7.40 -7.28
N PHE A 123 10.45 -6.07 -7.46
CA PHE A 123 10.48 -5.45 -8.79
C PHE A 123 11.69 -5.92 -9.59
N PHE A 124 12.89 -5.92 -8.99
CA PHE A 124 14.11 -6.39 -9.64
C PHE A 124 14.10 -7.89 -9.92
N LEU A 125 13.62 -8.71 -8.98
CA LEU A 125 13.51 -10.16 -9.19
C LEU A 125 12.53 -10.47 -10.33
N GLY A 126 11.39 -9.77 -10.38
CA GLY A 126 10.42 -9.87 -11.47
C GLY A 126 11.00 -9.44 -12.82
N LEU A 127 11.82 -8.38 -12.84
CA LEU A 127 12.51 -7.91 -14.05
C LEU A 127 13.51 -8.95 -14.57
N ILE A 128 14.31 -9.57 -13.68
CA ILE A 128 15.25 -10.63 -14.07
C ILE A 128 14.49 -11.85 -14.60
N ALA A 129 13.42 -12.28 -13.92
CA ALA A 129 12.59 -13.39 -14.36
C ALA A 129 11.98 -13.13 -15.75
N PHE A 130 11.47 -11.92 -15.99
CA PHE A 130 10.97 -11.49 -17.30
C PHE A 130 12.05 -11.55 -18.37
N TYR A 131 13.25 -11.07 -18.05
CA TYR A 131 14.37 -11.09 -18.99
C TYR A 131 14.80 -12.51 -19.38
N LEU A 132 14.92 -13.40 -18.39
CA LEU A 132 15.24 -14.81 -18.64
C LEU A 132 14.16 -15.51 -19.46
N SER A 133 12.89 -15.18 -19.24
CA SER A 133 11.78 -15.67 -20.06
C SER A 133 11.90 -15.23 -21.52
N ASN A 134 12.26 -13.96 -21.78
CA ASN A 134 12.52 -13.47 -23.14
C ASN A 134 13.70 -14.20 -23.80
N LEU A 135 14.75 -14.53 -23.04
CA LEU A 135 15.87 -15.30 -23.57
C LEU A 135 15.38 -16.68 -24.02
N LEU A 136 14.64 -17.42 -23.18
CA LEU A 136 14.08 -18.71 -23.58
C LEU A 136 13.13 -18.61 -24.77
N LEU A 137 12.33 -17.55 -24.84
CA LEU A 137 11.41 -17.32 -25.97
C LEU A 137 12.15 -17.22 -27.31
N VAL A 138 13.33 -16.57 -27.35
CA VAL A 138 14.17 -16.50 -28.55
C VAL A 138 14.64 -17.90 -28.98
N TRP A 139 14.97 -18.77 -28.01
CA TRP A 139 15.34 -20.16 -28.29
C TRP A 139 14.16 -21.02 -28.78
N CYS A 140 12.92 -20.67 -28.41
CA CYS A 140 11.73 -21.37 -28.92
C CYS A 140 11.40 -21.00 -30.38
N TYR A 141 11.74 -19.79 -30.82
CA TYR A 141 11.28 -19.24 -32.11
C TYR A 141 12.30 -19.30 -33.24
N PHE A 142 13.60 -19.18 -32.95
CA PHE A 142 14.65 -19.04 -33.96
C PHE A 142 15.56 -20.27 -34.05
N GLU A 143 16.15 -20.47 -35.23
CA GLU A 143 17.19 -21.49 -35.44
C GLU A 143 18.43 -21.22 -34.56
N GLU A 144 19.17 -22.28 -34.23
CA GLU A 144 20.27 -22.27 -33.26
C GLU A 144 21.28 -21.14 -33.48
N TRP A 145 21.72 -20.90 -34.72
CA TRP A 145 22.70 -19.86 -35.04
C TRP A 145 22.18 -18.45 -34.76
N ILE A 146 20.92 -18.18 -35.12
CA ILE A 146 20.27 -16.89 -34.90
C ILE A 146 19.97 -16.71 -33.41
N ALA A 147 19.50 -17.77 -32.75
CA ALA A 147 19.20 -17.77 -31.32
C ALA A 147 20.46 -17.51 -30.48
N ILE A 148 21.60 -18.11 -30.82
CA ILE A 148 22.88 -17.87 -30.14
C ILE A 148 23.30 -16.41 -30.32
N ALA A 149 23.28 -15.88 -31.55
CA ALA A 149 23.68 -14.50 -31.82
C ALA A 149 22.79 -13.49 -31.07
N ALA A 150 21.47 -13.67 -31.11
CA ALA A 150 20.51 -12.84 -30.39
C ALA A 150 20.69 -12.96 -28.86
N SER A 151 20.93 -14.18 -28.35
CA SER A 151 21.15 -14.41 -26.91
C SER A 151 22.43 -13.75 -26.41
N VAL A 152 23.51 -13.78 -27.19
CA VAL A 152 24.76 -13.07 -26.84
C VAL A 152 24.50 -11.56 -26.76
N PHE A 153 23.80 -11.00 -27.73
CA PHE A 153 23.45 -9.58 -27.73
C PHE A 153 22.61 -9.22 -26.49
N LEU A 154 21.54 -9.97 -26.22
CA LEU A 154 20.71 -9.81 -25.04
C LEU A 154 21.55 -9.91 -23.75
N CYS A 155 22.36 -10.96 -23.58
CA CYS A 155 23.22 -11.11 -22.41
C CYS A 155 24.16 -9.92 -22.18
N VAL A 156 24.71 -9.31 -23.24
CA VAL A 156 25.53 -8.09 -23.13
C VAL A 156 24.69 -6.92 -22.61
N PHE A 157 23.49 -6.68 -23.14
CA PHE A 157 22.60 -5.63 -22.62
C PHE A 157 22.19 -5.88 -21.18
N LEU A 158 21.85 -7.12 -20.83
CA LEU A 158 21.52 -7.47 -19.45
C LEU A 158 22.68 -7.19 -18.50
N PHE A 159 23.89 -7.60 -18.89
CA PHE A 159 25.09 -7.34 -18.10
C PHE A 159 25.33 -5.84 -17.93
N LEU A 160 25.20 -5.05 -19.00
CA LEU A 160 25.33 -3.60 -18.92
C LEU A 160 24.26 -2.98 -18.01
N ILE A 161 23.00 -3.36 -18.16
CA ILE A 161 21.89 -2.87 -17.32
C ILE A 161 22.18 -3.20 -15.85
N PHE A 162 22.58 -4.44 -15.54
CA PHE A 162 22.88 -4.86 -14.18
C PHE A 162 24.09 -4.10 -13.61
N TYR A 163 25.18 -4.01 -14.37
CA TYR A 163 26.37 -3.26 -13.99
C TYR A 163 26.07 -1.79 -13.70
N TYR A 164 25.36 -1.12 -14.61
CA TYR A 164 24.97 0.28 -14.44
C TYR A 164 24.01 0.47 -13.28
N THR A 165 23.04 -0.43 -13.10
CA THR A 165 22.09 -0.36 -11.97
C THR A 165 22.81 -0.50 -10.63
N VAL A 166 23.71 -1.48 -10.50
CA VAL A 166 24.51 -1.67 -9.28
C VAL A 166 25.44 -0.49 -9.07
N SER A 167 26.13 -0.01 -10.11
CA SER A 167 27.01 1.16 -10.01
C SER A 167 26.24 2.41 -9.57
N LEU A 168 25.06 2.64 -10.15
CA LEU A 168 24.19 3.76 -9.82
C LEU A 168 23.66 3.64 -8.39
N THR A 169 23.25 2.44 -7.98
CA THR A 169 22.78 2.17 -6.62
C THR A 169 23.91 2.39 -5.62
N CYS A 170 25.12 1.88 -5.85
CA CYS A 170 26.25 2.10 -4.95
C CYS A 170 26.70 3.57 -4.87
N LYS A 171 26.54 4.35 -5.95
CA LYS A 171 26.91 5.77 -5.98
C LYS A 171 25.85 6.72 -5.42
N LEU A 172 24.57 6.41 -5.63
CA LEU A 172 23.45 7.29 -5.25
C LEU A 172 22.75 6.86 -3.96
N ARG A 173 22.83 5.58 -3.58
CA ARG A 173 22.19 5.11 -2.34
C ARG A 173 23.04 5.52 -1.15
N VAL A 174 22.53 6.47 -0.38
CA VAL A 174 23.06 6.77 0.95
C VAL A 174 22.69 5.62 1.89
N ALA A 175 23.65 5.16 2.69
CA ALA A 175 23.39 4.12 3.68
C ALA A 175 22.34 4.61 4.69
N ASP A 176 21.44 3.72 5.14
CA ASP A 176 20.35 4.10 6.05
C ASP A 176 20.85 4.72 7.36
N GLN A 177 22.09 4.41 7.77
CA GLN A 177 22.73 4.96 8.97
C GLN A 177 23.27 6.38 8.76
N GLU A 178 23.62 6.75 7.52
CA GLU A 178 24.16 8.07 7.16
C GLU A 178 23.08 9.00 6.62
N ALA A 179 21.91 8.46 6.26
CA ALA A 179 20.77 9.22 5.78
C ALA A 179 20.27 10.15 6.88
N VAL A 180 20.41 11.46 6.66
CA VAL A 180 19.85 12.48 7.53
C VAL A 180 18.34 12.46 7.39
N GLU A 181 17.66 11.90 8.39
CA GLU A 181 16.21 11.90 8.47
C GLU A 181 15.69 13.25 8.98
N GLY A 182 14.52 13.68 8.53
CA GLY A 182 13.85 14.87 9.06
C GLY A 182 13.45 14.78 10.54
N LYS A 183 13.72 13.66 11.24
CA LYS A 183 13.43 13.50 12.67
C LYS A 183 14.48 14.24 13.50
N ILE A 184 14.08 15.31 14.19
CA ILE A 184 14.96 15.98 15.15
C ILE A 184 14.74 15.34 16.52
N ALA A 185 15.68 14.51 16.98
CA ALA A 185 15.56 13.80 18.27
C ALA A 185 15.33 14.75 19.46
N ALA A 186 15.89 15.98 19.40
CA ALA A 186 15.71 17.01 20.42
C ALA A 186 14.26 17.55 20.51
N LEU A 187 13.44 17.35 19.48
CA LEU A 187 12.04 17.76 19.45
C LEU A 187 11.07 16.61 19.78
N SER A 188 11.56 15.39 20.05
CA SER A 188 10.71 14.25 20.43
C SER A 188 9.81 14.53 21.64
N SER A 189 10.25 15.38 22.58
CA SER A 189 9.43 15.79 23.72
C SER A 189 8.24 16.67 23.31
N TYR A 190 8.35 17.40 22.20
CA TYR A 190 7.27 18.20 21.63
C TYR A 190 6.31 17.37 20.76
N ASP A 191 6.78 16.27 20.18
CA ASP A 191 5.92 15.33 19.45
C ASP A 191 4.85 14.72 20.37
N ASN A 192 5.17 14.53 21.66
CA ASN A 192 4.24 14.06 22.69
C ASN A 192 3.28 15.15 23.21
N ILE A 193 3.39 16.40 22.74
CA ILE A 193 2.49 17.50 23.13
C ILE A 193 1.26 17.55 22.21
N ALA A 194 1.14 16.65 21.23
CA ALA A 194 -0.11 16.42 20.48
C ALA A 194 -1.18 15.83 21.42
N ASP A 195 -2.44 16.23 21.43
CA ASP A 195 -3.20 17.27 20.76
C ASP A 195 -3.87 18.08 21.89
N LEU A 196 -3.67 19.41 21.97
CA LEU A 196 -4.38 20.20 22.99
C LEU A 196 -5.89 20.00 22.85
N ASP A 197 -6.37 19.74 21.63
CA ASP A 197 -7.78 19.44 21.38
C ASP A 197 -8.23 18.12 22.01
N GLU A 198 -7.37 17.10 22.12
CA GLU A 198 -7.70 15.85 22.82
C GLU A 198 -7.81 16.06 24.34
N THR A 199 -6.98 16.94 24.91
CA THR A 199 -7.10 17.34 26.33
C THR A 199 -8.25 18.32 26.61
N VAL A 200 -8.76 19.01 25.58
CA VAL A 200 -9.93 19.91 25.66
C VAL A 200 -11.24 19.17 25.31
N ALA A 201 -11.17 18.08 24.55
CA ALA A 201 -12.30 17.23 24.21
C ALA A 201 -12.82 16.25 25.29
N PRO A 202 -12.18 15.98 26.46
CA PRO A 202 -12.66 14.94 27.36
C PRO A 202 -13.95 15.35 28.09
N THR A 203 -14.44 16.58 27.91
CA THR A 203 -15.70 17.02 28.51
C THR A 203 -16.93 16.60 27.71
N SER A 204 -16.90 16.42 26.39
CA SER A 204 -18.14 16.14 25.65
C SER A 204 -18.65 14.71 25.85
N ALA A 205 -17.78 13.70 25.71
CA ALA A 205 -18.16 12.29 25.88
C ALA A 205 -18.45 11.91 27.34
N ALA A 206 -17.73 12.50 28.30
CA ALA A 206 -18.04 12.35 29.72
C ALA A 206 -19.36 13.04 30.10
N VAL A 207 -19.63 14.23 29.54
CA VAL A 207 -20.92 14.92 29.71
C VAL A 207 -22.06 14.18 29.02
N GLU A 208 -21.82 13.50 27.89
CA GLU A 208 -22.83 12.71 27.20
C GLU A 208 -23.14 11.42 27.97
N SER A 209 -22.11 10.74 28.51
CA SER A 209 -22.28 9.62 29.42
C SER A 209 -22.99 10.01 30.73
N GLU A 210 -22.68 11.17 31.30
CA GLU A 210 -23.39 11.70 32.46
C GLU A 210 -24.82 12.12 32.13
N ARG A 211 -25.07 12.67 30.93
CA ARG A 211 -26.43 12.98 30.46
C ARG A 211 -27.25 11.72 30.22
N GLU A 212 -26.68 10.67 29.64
CA GLU A 212 -27.36 9.36 29.50
C GLU A 212 -27.64 8.75 30.87
N ARG A 213 -26.68 8.77 31.80
CA ARG A 213 -26.90 8.31 33.18
C ARG A 213 -27.97 9.14 33.90
N ALA A 214 -27.96 10.45 33.73
CA ALA A 214 -28.98 11.34 34.31
C ALA A 214 -30.36 11.12 33.67
N ALA A 215 -30.43 10.84 32.37
CA ALA A 215 -31.67 10.51 31.67
C ALA A 215 -32.25 9.16 32.13
N LEU A 216 -31.39 8.14 32.31
CA LEU A 216 -31.80 6.85 32.86
C LEU A 216 -32.32 6.97 34.30
N LEU A 217 -31.62 7.74 35.15
CA LEU A 217 -32.07 8.01 36.52
C LEU A 217 -33.37 8.83 36.56
N ALA A 218 -33.59 9.72 35.59
CA ALA A 218 -34.87 10.43 35.45
C ALA A 218 -36.01 9.51 35.00
N GLN A 219 -35.71 8.44 34.24
CA GLN A 219 -36.68 7.44 33.80
C GLN A 219 -37.03 6.42 34.91
N GLU A 220 -36.11 6.13 35.83
CA GLU A 220 -36.35 5.27 37.00
C GLU A 220 -37.15 5.95 38.13
N ARG A 221 -37.55 7.22 37.99
CA ARG A 221 -38.46 7.86 38.96
C ARG A 221 -39.80 7.11 38.94
N PRO A 222 -40.18 6.40 40.02
CA PRO A 222 -41.29 5.47 39.98
C PRO A 222 -42.60 6.23 39.72
N ARG A 223 -43.33 5.82 38.67
CA ARG A 223 -44.78 6.00 38.57
C ARG A 223 -45.44 5.16 39.66
N SER A 224 -45.28 5.56 40.91
CA SER A 224 -46.12 5.10 42.02
C SER A 224 -47.48 5.76 41.87
N HIS A 225 -48.28 5.21 40.96
CA HIS A 225 -49.75 5.15 40.95
C HIS A 225 -50.24 4.98 39.51
N GLU A 226 -50.19 3.76 38.97
CA GLU A 226 -51.34 3.28 38.18
C GLU A 226 -51.41 1.75 38.23
N GLN A 227 -52.55 1.27 38.68
CA GLN A 227 -52.85 -0.11 39.01
C GLN A 227 -52.89 -0.97 37.74
N LEU A 228 -52.17 -2.10 37.76
CA LEU A 228 -52.45 -3.26 36.92
C LEU A 228 -53.71 -3.97 37.44
N PRO A 229 -54.48 -4.63 36.55
CA PRO A 229 -54.37 -6.08 36.57
C PRO A 229 -54.40 -6.77 35.20
N PHE A 230 -53.82 -7.97 35.24
CA PHE A 230 -54.26 -9.19 34.56
C PHE A 230 -53.84 -9.46 33.10
N ALA A 231 -52.83 -10.35 33.03
CA ALA A 231 -52.91 -11.68 32.42
C ALA A 231 -52.88 -11.82 30.88
N ASP A 232 -51.94 -12.66 30.46
CA ASP A 232 -52.19 -13.96 29.80
C ASP A 232 -51.48 -14.17 28.45
N SER A 233 -51.16 -15.44 28.20
CA SER A 233 -50.68 -16.08 26.96
C SER A 233 -49.25 -15.74 26.51
N ALA A 234 -48.26 -16.64 26.65
CA ALA A 234 -48.15 -17.99 26.10
C ALA A 234 -48.21 -18.08 24.56
N ALA A 235 -47.17 -18.74 24.02
CA ALA A 235 -47.06 -19.32 22.69
C ALA A 235 -46.91 -18.37 21.49
N ARG A 236 -45.73 -18.44 20.83
CA ARG A 236 -45.66 -18.99 19.47
C ARG A 236 -44.22 -19.19 18.95
N TYR A 237 -43.94 -20.47 18.70
CA TYR A 237 -43.09 -20.96 17.61
C TYR A 237 -43.58 -20.43 16.24
N SER A 238 -42.67 -20.03 15.36
CA SER A 238 -42.72 -20.14 13.87
C SER A 238 -41.42 -19.52 13.32
N VAL A 239 -40.46 -20.25 12.76
CA VAL A 239 -40.40 -20.80 11.38
C VAL A 239 -40.67 -19.74 10.30
N GLY A 240 -39.64 -19.50 9.47
CA GLY A 240 -39.66 -18.71 8.23
C GLY A 240 -38.32 -17.98 8.07
N GLY A 241 -37.41 -18.27 7.14
CA GLY A 241 -37.59 -18.85 5.82
C GLY A 241 -37.26 -17.79 4.77
N THR A 242 -36.19 -18.04 4.00
CA THR A 242 -35.98 -17.59 2.60
C THR A 242 -35.62 -16.12 2.35
N ALA A 243 -34.44 -15.88 1.74
CA ALA A 243 -34.34 -15.48 0.32
C ALA A 243 -32.92 -14.96 -0.02
N LEU A 244 -32.15 -15.82 -0.70
CA LEU A 244 -31.03 -15.44 -1.54
C LEU A 244 -31.55 -14.60 -2.71
N ARG A 245 -30.99 -13.40 -2.92
CA ARG A 245 -31.17 -12.59 -4.13
C ARG A 245 -29.95 -12.76 -5.04
N PRO A 246 -30.08 -13.35 -6.24
CA PRO A 246 -29.06 -13.27 -7.28
C PRO A 246 -29.25 -11.94 -8.04
N GLY A 247 -28.24 -11.07 -7.93
CA GLY A 247 -28.16 -9.81 -8.68
C GLY A 247 -27.74 -10.06 -10.12
N THR A 248 -28.57 -9.55 -11.01
CA THR A 248 -28.62 -9.80 -12.45
C THR A 248 -27.43 -9.18 -13.20
N PHE A 249 -26.98 -9.96 -14.17
CA PHE A 249 -26.04 -9.70 -15.24
C PHE A 249 -26.55 -8.57 -16.16
N GLU A 250 -25.84 -7.45 -16.27
CA GLU A 250 -26.14 -6.40 -17.26
C GLU A 250 -25.08 -6.44 -18.37
N ARG A 251 -25.49 -6.94 -19.55
CA ARG A 251 -24.71 -6.95 -20.79
C ARG A 251 -24.68 -5.54 -21.37
N ILE A 252 -23.49 -5.00 -21.60
CA ILE A 252 -23.29 -3.80 -22.44
C ILE A 252 -23.15 -4.25 -23.91
N PRO A 253 -23.93 -3.70 -24.85
CA PRO A 253 -23.88 -4.08 -26.26
C PRO A 253 -22.66 -3.50 -26.99
N ALA A 254 -22.06 -4.33 -27.84
CA ALA A 254 -21.08 -3.95 -28.85
C ALA A 254 -21.74 -3.03 -29.89
N GLY A 255 -21.17 -1.85 -30.08
CA GLY A 255 -21.50 -0.95 -31.19
C GLY A 255 -20.64 -1.26 -32.42
N PRO A 256 -21.18 -1.09 -33.64
CA PRO A 256 -20.45 -1.33 -34.89
C PRO A 256 -19.74 -0.06 -35.39
N LEU A 257 -18.47 -0.21 -35.79
CA LEU A 257 -17.87 0.16 -37.09
C LEU A 257 -16.34 0.19 -36.97
#